data_AF-A0A6V7IJG0-F1
#
_entry.id   AF-A0A6V7IJG0-F1
#
_cell.length_a   1.000
_cell.length_b   1.000
_cell.length_c   1.000
_cell.angle_alpha   90.00
_cell.angle_beta   90.00
_cell.angle_gamma   90.00
#
_symmetry.space_group_name_H-M   'P 1'
#
loop_
_entity.id
_entity.type
_entity.pdbx_description
1 polymer ?
#
loop_
_entity_poly.entity_id
_entity_poly.type
_entity_poly.pdbx_seq_one_letter_code
_entity_poly.pdbx_strand_id
1 'polypeptide(L)'
;MMPIEVIAIERKQLYAAGGANPAEREELRRNVKQRSIELWQQKWSASVKGRWTHRLIPKLDSWINRQHGEVNFYVTQMLSNHGCFRAYLHRFKHENIPNCPAGCGTPEGAEHVFFHCARFGQAREELNERLGGGIEPETIVRSMLERRKTGLQ
;
A
#
# COMPACT_ATOMS: atom_id res chain seq x y z
N MET A 1 -3.99 0.13 7.70
CA MET A 1 -5.02 0.00 8.76
C MET A 1 -5.63 1.37 8.98
N MET A 2 -6.95 1.45 9.13
CA MET A 2 -7.63 2.73 9.41
C MET A 2 -7.23 3.26 10.79
N PRO A 3 -7.02 4.58 10.97
CA PRO A 3 -6.65 5.14 12.27
C PRO A 3 -7.67 4.82 13.35
N ILE A 4 -7.20 4.53 14.57
CA ILE A 4 -8.03 4.04 15.67
C ILE A 4 -9.15 5.01 16.05
N GLU A 5 -8.89 6.31 15.96
CA GLU A 5 -9.86 7.35 16.23
C GLU A 5 -11.01 7.35 15.21
N VAL A 6 -10.72 7.04 13.94
CA VAL A 6 -11.73 6.95 12.89
C VAL A 6 -12.61 5.72 13.13
N ILE A 7 -12.00 4.58 13.49
CA ILE A 7 -12.72 3.36 13.86
C ILE A 7 -13.61 3.59 15.09
N ALA A 8 -13.13 4.35 16.08
CA ALA A 8 -13.91 4.68 17.27
C ALA A 8 -15.14 5.55 16.94
N ILE A 9 -14.98 6.55 16.05
CA ILE A 9 -16.09 7.38 15.56
C ILE A 9 -17.12 6.52 14.82
N GLU A 10 -16.68 5.66 13.91
CA GLU A 10 -17.53 4.72 13.17
C GLU A 10 -18.38 3.88 14.13
N ARG A 11 -17.73 3.23 15.11
CA ARG A 11 -18.42 2.39 16.09
C ARG A 11 -19.43 3.16 16.95
N LYS A 12 -19.09 4.38 17.36
CA LYS A 12 -20.00 5.24 18.14
C LYS A 12 -21.27 5.57 17.35
N GLN A 13 -21.13 5.93 16.07
CA GLN A 13 -22.27 6.26 15.20
C GLN A 13 -23.19 5.05 14.97
N LEU A 14 -22.60 3.87 14.76
CA LEU A 14 -23.37 2.63 14.58
C LEU A 14 -24.10 2.19 15.85
N TYR A 15 -23.53 2.45 17.04
CA TYR A 15 -24.17 2.13 18.32
C TYR A 15 -25.37 3.05 18.62
N ALA A 16 -25.30 4.32 18.24
CA ALA A 16 -26.34 5.31 18.54
C ALA A 16 -27.66 5.09 17.76
N ALA A 17 -27.64 4.30 16.69
CA ALA A 17 -28.77 4.10 15.78
C ALA A 17 -29.80 3.06 16.25
N GLY A 18 -30.05 2.96 17.55
CA GLY A 18 -31.00 2.01 18.13
C GLY A 18 -32.40 2.12 17.51
N GLY A 19 -33.03 0.97 17.22
CA GLY A 19 -34.40 0.90 16.71
C GLY A 19 -34.57 0.90 15.18
N ALA A 20 -33.50 0.99 14.40
CA ALA A 20 -33.55 0.92 12.93
C ALA A 20 -33.90 -0.48 12.40
N ASN A 21 -34.69 -0.54 11.33
CA ASN A 21 -34.95 -1.78 10.62
C ASN A 21 -33.70 -2.28 9.86
N PRO A 22 -33.69 -3.53 9.34
CA PRO A 22 -32.50 -4.08 8.67
C PRO A 22 -31.98 -3.26 7.47
N ALA A 23 -32.87 -2.68 6.67
CA ALA A 23 -32.50 -1.89 5.49
C ALA A 23 -31.89 -0.53 5.88
N GLU A 24 -32.52 0.16 6.83
CA GLU A 24 -32.02 1.42 7.40
C GLU A 24 -30.65 1.21 8.06
N ARG A 25 -30.47 0.08 8.75
CA ARG A 25 -29.20 -0.25 9.39
C ARG A 25 -28.09 -0.52 8.38
N GLU A 26 -28.40 -1.18 7.27
CA GLU A 26 -27.42 -1.44 6.21
C GLU A 26 -27.05 -0.16 5.45
N GLU A 27 -28.02 0.71 5.18
CA GLU A 27 -27.77 2.02 4.61
C GLU A 27 -26.89 2.88 5.54
N LEU A 28 -27.22 2.91 6.83
CA LEU A 28 -26.40 3.60 7.81
C LEU A 28 -24.96 3.08 7.83
N ARG A 29 -24.76 1.75 7.82
CA ARG A 29 -23.42 1.14 7.77
C ARG A 29 -22.62 1.60 6.57
N ARG A 30 -23.23 1.59 5.38
CA ARG A 30 -22.60 2.09 4.16
C ARG A 30 -22.21 3.57 4.28
N ASN A 31 -23.12 4.41 4.76
CA ASN A 31 -22.89 5.85 4.89
C ASN A 31 -21.80 6.18 5.92
N VAL A 32 -21.83 5.54 7.08
CA VAL A 32 -20.80 5.70 8.11
C VAL A 32 -19.45 5.22 7.58
N LYS A 33 -19.41 4.06 6.92
CA LYS A 33 -18.17 3.52 6.35
C LYS A 33 -17.55 4.45 5.32
N GLN A 34 -18.37 5.00 4.43
CA GLN A 34 -17.93 5.96 3.42
C GLN A 34 -17.30 7.20 4.07
N ARG A 35 -17.96 7.78 5.08
CA ARG A 35 -17.45 8.92 5.83
C ARG A 35 -16.14 8.61 6.58
N SER A 36 -16.01 7.39 7.13
CA SER A 36 -14.76 6.93 7.75
C SER A 36 -13.62 6.85 6.74
N ILE A 37 -13.87 6.34 5.54
CA ILE A 37 -12.87 6.25 4.46
C ILE A 37 -12.45 7.66 4.03
N GLU A 38 -13.39 8.60 3.89
CA GLU A 38 -13.09 10.00 3.55
C GLU A 38 -12.23 10.68 4.62
N LEU A 39 -12.59 10.52 5.90
CA LEU A 39 -11.79 11.06 6.99
C LEU A 39 -10.39 10.44 7.04
N TRP A 40 -10.28 9.13 6.79
CA TRP A 40 -8.99 8.48 6.68
C TRP A 40 -8.19 9.01 5.48
N GLN A 41 -8.81 9.19 4.31
CA GLN A 41 -8.15 9.76 3.13
C GLN A 41 -7.62 11.16 3.37
N GLN A 42 -8.36 12.03 4.06
CA GLN A 42 -7.90 13.37 4.44
C GLN A 42 -6.65 13.31 5.31
N LYS A 43 -6.69 12.51 6.39
CA LYS A 43 -5.53 12.29 7.28
C LYS A 43 -4.35 11.68 6.55
N TRP A 44 -4.61 10.73 5.65
CA TRP A 44 -3.59 10.07 4.85
C TRP A 44 -2.86 11.05 3.94
N SER A 45 -3.63 11.91 3.26
CA SER A 45 -3.10 12.91 2.33
C SER A 45 -2.29 13.99 3.05
N ALA A 46 -2.74 14.42 4.23
CA ALA A 46 -2.09 15.46 5.03
C ALA A 46 -0.86 14.97 5.83
N SER A 47 -0.71 13.65 6.01
CA SER A 47 0.36 13.08 6.82
C SER A 47 1.74 13.24 6.16
N VAL A 48 2.73 13.66 6.96
CA VAL A 48 4.16 13.63 6.62
C VAL A 48 4.82 12.27 6.85
N LYS A 49 4.14 11.34 7.54
CA LYS A 49 4.61 9.98 7.78
C LYS A 49 4.08 9.03 6.70
N GLY A 50 4.84 7.97 6.40
CA GLY A 50 4.42 6.94 5.45
C GLY A 50 4.40 7.40 3.99
N ARG A 51 5.19 8.43 3.65
CA ARG A 51 5.16 9.06 2.31
C ARG A 51 5.47 8.11 1.17
N TRP A 52 6.33 7.12 1.41
CA TRP A 52 6.58 6.04 0.45
C TRP A 52 5.30 5.27 0.13
N THR A 53 4.65 4.70 1.14
CA THR A 53 3.39 3.96 0.96
C THR A 53 2.30 4.84 0.36
N HIS A 54 2.26 6.15 0.69
CA HIS A 54 1.32 7.08 0.06
C HIS A 54 1.63 7.29 -1.41
N ARG A 55 2.90 7.39 -1.80
CA ARG A 55 3.30 7.53 -3.21
C ARG A 55 2.76 6.36 -4.04
N LEU A 56 2.84 5.15 -3.48
CA LEU A 56 2.31 3.93 -4.08
C LEU A 56 0.77 3.86 -4.04
N ILE A 57 0.17 4.19 -2.89
CA ILE A 57 -1.28 4.08 -2.63
C ILE A 57 -1.82 5.47 -2.23
N PRO A 58 -2.01 6.39 -3.20
CA PRO A 58 -2.50 7.73 -2.90
C PRO A 58 -3.99 7.74 -2.59
N LYS A 59 -4.77 6.85 -3.22
CA LYS A 59 -6.21 6.68 -3.00
C LYS A 59 -6.46 5.38 -2.23
N LEU A 60 -6.95 5.51 -1.00
CA LEU A 60 -7.17 4.37 -0.11
C LEU A 60 -8.34 3.50 -0.56
N ASP A 61 -9.41 4.11 -1.06
CA ASP A 61 -10.64 3.41 -1.44
C ASP A 61 -10.36 2.28 -2.45
N SER A 62 -9.59 2.57 -3.50
CA SER A 62 -9.19 1.57 -4.50
C SER A 62 -8.40 0.40 -3.92
N TRP A 63 -7.57 0.66 -2.91
CA TRP A 63 -6.75 -0.39 -2.29
C TRP A 63 -7.55 -1.25 -1.30
N ILE A 64 -8.41 -0.63 -0.49
CA ILE A 64 -9.24 -1.32 0.51
C ILE A 64 -10.28 -2.21 -0.17
N ASN A 65 -10.85 -1.74 -1.29
CA ASN A 65 -11.88 -2.46 -2.04
C ASN A 65 -11.29 -3.42 -3.10
N ARG A 66 -9.96 -3.61 -3.11
CA ARG A 66 -9.30 -4.54 -4.03
C ARG A 66 -9.72 -5.98 -3.73
N GLN A 67 -10.28 -6.66 -4.71
CA GLN A 67 -10.92 -7.99 -4.55
C GLN A 67 -9.99 -9.18 -4.82
N HIS A 68 -8.83 -8.94 -5.42
CA HIS A 68 -7.91 -10.00 -5.86
C HIS A 68 -6.47 -9.70 -5.45
N GLY A 69 -5.62 -10.72 -5.50
CA GLY A 69 -4.20 -10.65 -5.20
C GLY A 69 -3.91 -10.59 -3.70
N GLU A 70 -2.80 -11.19 -3.28
CA GLU A 70 -2.43 -11.27 -1.87
C GLU A 70 -1.33 -10.27 -1.53
N VAL A 71 -1.34 -9.78 -0.28
CA VAL A 71 -0.26 -8.98 0.27
C VAL A 71 0.61 -9.90 1.13
N ASN A 72 1.51 -10.63 0.48
CA ASN A 72 2.42 -11.56 1.16
C ASN A 72 3.58 -10.81 1.84
N PHE A 73 4.51 -11.57 2.42
CA PHE A 73 5.69 -11.04 3.10
C PHE A 73 6.50 -10.07 2.24
N TYR A 74 6.78 -10.42 0.98
CA TYR A 74 7.60 -9.59 0.08
C TYR A 74 6.87 -8.33 -0.38
N VAL A 75 5.58 -8.46 -0.74
CA VAL A 75 4.75 -7.31 -1.13
C VAL A 75 4.59 -6.34 0.05
N THR A 76 4.39 -6.85 1.27
CA THR A 76 4.31 -6.01 2.48
C THR A 76 5.57 -5.17 2.65
N GLN A 77 6.75 -5.77 2.47
CA GLN A 77 8.02 -5.06 2.60
C GLN A 77 8.17 -3.97 1.54
N MET A 78 7.87 -4.29 0.28
CA MET A 78 7.86 -3.30 -0.80
C MET A 78 6.95 -2.11 -0.48
N LEU A 79 5.71 -2.37 -0.08
CA LEU A 79 4.72 -1.31 0.20
C LEU A 79 5.09 -0.45 1.40
N SER A 80 5.67 -1.06 2.43
CA SER A 80 6.00 -0.36 3.69
C SER A 80 7.40 0.26 3.70
N ASN A 81 8.27 -0.08 2.74
CA ASN A 81 9.71 0.20 2.79
C ASN A 81 10.35 -0.30 4.11
N HIS A 82 9.80 -1.38 4.67
CA HIS A 82 10.28 -2.01 5.89
C HIS A 82 10.77 -3.43 5.59
N GLY A 83 11.58 -3.98 6.48
CA GLY A 83 12.01 -5.38 6.46
C GLY A 83 13.49 -5.55 6.08
N CYS A 84 13.80 -6.48 5.19
CA CYS A 84 15.16 -6.91 4.83
C CYS A 84 15.89 -5.95 3.88
N PHE A 85 15.64 -4.65 4.01
CA PHE A 85 16.41 -3.60 3.33
C PHE A 85 17.51 -3.09 4.26
N ARG A 86 18.76 -2.99 3.79
CA ARG A 86 19.87 -2.56 4.66
C ARG A 86 19.64 -1.19 5.30
N ALA A 87 19.02 -0.23 4.60
CA ALA A 87 18.71 1.07 5.20
C ALA A 87 17.71 0.96 6.37
N TYR A 88 16.74 0.05 6.27
CA TYR A 88 15.80 -0.24 7.36
C TYR A 88 16.48 -0.98 8.52
N LEU A 89 17.27 -2.02 8.22
CA LEU A 89 18.00 -2.81 9.23
C LEU A 89 19.04 -1.98 9.99
N HIS A 90 19.74 -1.08 9.29
CA HIS A 90 20.70 -0.15 9.87
C HIS A 90 20.05 0.78 10.91
N ARG A 91 18.80 1.22 10.67
CA ARG A 91 18.04 2.05 11.64
C ARG A 91 17.89 1.38 13.00
N PHE A 92 17.87 0.05 13.04
CA PHE A 92 17.77 -0.76 14.26
C PHE A 92 19.10 -1.43 14.65
N LYS A 93 20.22 -1.00 14.05
CA LYS A 93 21.57 -1.53 14.33
C LYS A 93 21.74 -3.03 14.03
N HIS A 94 20.94 -3.58 13.12
CA HIS A 94 21.11 -4.94 12.61
C HIS A 94 22.06 -5.03 11.41
N GLU A 95 22.35 -3.89 10.77
CA GLU A 95 23.32 -3.75 9.69
C GLU A 95 24.26 -2.59 10.00
N ASN A 96 25.54 -2.72 9.65
CA ASN A 96 26.56 -1.68 9.90
C ASN A 96 26.51 -0.54 8.88
N ILE A 97 26.03 -0.82 7.67
CA ILE A 97 26.05 0.13 6.55
C ILE A 97 24.67 0.08 5.86
N PRO A 98 24.01 1.23 5.63
CA PRO A 98 22.67 1.26 5.04
C PRO A 98 22.67 1.06 3.51
N ASN A 99 23.84 1.16 2.87
CA ASN A 99 23.98 1.23 1.42
C ASN A 99 23.78 -0.13 0.74
N CYS A 100 23.29 -0.07 -0.50
CA CYS A 100 23.14 -1.23 -1.37
C CYS A 100 24.49 -1.93 -1.59
N PRO A 101 24.55 -3.28 -1.48
CA PRO A 101 25.77 -4.05 -1.69
C PRO A 101 26.20 -4.08 -3.17
N ALA A 102 25.42 -3.52 -4.09
CA ALA A 102 25.80 -3.34 -5.49
C ALA A 102 26.95 -2.32 -5.70
N GLY A 103 27.40 -1.63 -4.65
CA GLY A 103 28.47 -0.63 -4.74
C GLY A 103 28.03 0.71 -5.32
N CYS A 104 26.73 0.96 -5.51
CA CYS A 104 26.20 2.21 -6.07
C CYS A 104 26.11 3.38 -5.07
N GLY A 105 26.56 3.20 -3.84
CA GLY A 105 26.54 4.23 -2.80
C GLY A 105 25.15 4.66 -2.30
N THR A 106 24.06 4.13 -2.86
CA THR A 106 22.69 4.52 -2.48
C THR A 106 22.19 3.68 -1.28
N PRO A 107 21.51 4.26 -0.27
CA PRO A 107 20.82 3.50 0.76
C PRO A 107 19.89 2.44 0.16
N GLU A 108 19.98 1.21 0.62
CA GLU A 108 19.13 0.13 0.13
C GLU A 108 17.76 0.24 0.79
N GLY A 109 16.78 0.73 0.03
CA GLY A 109 15.35 0.76 0.38
C GLY A 109 14.50 0.22 -0.77
N ALA A 110 13.19 0.11 -0.55
CA ALA A 110 12.24 -0.42 -1.52
C ALA A 110 12.32 0.32 -2.86
N GLU A 111 12.35 1.66 -2.87
CA GLU A 111 12.45 2.43 -4.11
C GLU A 111 13.68 2.04 -4.93
N HIS A 112 14.85 2.04 -4.30
CA HIS A 112 16.08 1.66 -4.96
C HIS A 112 16.04 0.22 -5.47
N VAL A 113 15.66 -0.74 -4.61
CA VAL A 113 15.64 -2.17 -4.94
C VAL A 113 14.70 -2.47 -6.11
N PHE A 114 13.48 -1.96 -6.07
CA PHE A 114 12.42 -2.30 -7.02
C PHE A 114 12.44 -1.51 -8.32
N PHE A 115 13.09 -0.34 -8.37
CA PHE A 115 13.02 0.54 -9.54
C PHE A 115 14.39 0.95 -10.13
N HIS A 116 15.49 0.84 -9.38
CA HIS A 116 16.78 1.41 -9.82
C HIS A 116 17.98 0.47 -9.71
N CYS A 117 17.96 -0.49 -8.80
CA CYS A 117 19.14 -1.26 -8.44
C CYS A 117 19.58 -2.20 -9.58
N ALA A 118 20.80 -2.06 -10.09
CA ALA A 118 21.31 -2.88 -11.19
C ALA A 118 21.26 -4.39 -10.91
N ARG A 119 21.40 -4.82 -9.64
CA ARG A 119 21.30 -6.24 -9.22
C ARG A 119 19.97 -6.90 -9.63
N PHE A 120 18.91 -6.12 -9.75
CA PHE A 120 17.57 -6.60 -10.08
C PHE A 120 17.11 -6.13 -11.47
N GLY A 121 18.04 -5.70 -12.33
CA GLY A 121 17.73 -5.22 -13.70
C GLY A 121 16.93 -6.24 -14.51
N GLN A 122 17.47 -7.45 -14.66
CA GLN A 122 16.82 -8.53 -15.40
C GLN A 122 15.43 -8.87 -14.85
N ALA A 123 15.28 -9.02 -13.53
CA ALA A 123 13.99 -9.32 -12.92
C ALA A 123 12.96 -8.19 -13.12
N ARG A 124 13.39 -6.92 -13.17
CA ARG A 124 12.52 -5.80 -13.51
C ARG A 124 12.12 -5.81 -14.98
N GLU A 125 13.03 -6.12 -15.89
CA GLU A 125 12.75 -6.25 -17.32
C GLU A 125 11.69 -7.33 -17.57
N GLU A 126 11.87 -8.52 -16.99
CA GLU A 126 10.89 -9.61 -17.05
C GLU A 126 9.52 -9.19 -16.49
N LEU A 127 9.51 -8.41 -15.40
CA LEU A 127 8.26 -7.89 -14.84
C LEU A 127 7.59 -6.87 -15.77
N ASN A 128 8.37 -5.96 -16.37
CA ASN A 128 7.88 -4.96 -17.31
C ASN A 128 7.25 -5.61 -18.55
N GLU A 129 7.89 -6.63 -19.10
CA GLU A 129 7.37 -7.39 -20.24
C GLU A 129 6.03 -8.04 -19.90
N ARG A 130 5.93 -8.68 -18.73
CA ARG A 130 4.69 -9.32 -18.27
C ARG A 130 3.55 -8.34 -17.99
N LEU A 131 3.88 -7.10 -17.67
CA LEU A 131 2.91 -6.04 -17.41
C LEU A 131 2.61 -5.19 -18.66
N GLY A 132 3.33 -5.40 -19.77
CA GLY A 132 3.16 -4.64 -21.01
C GLY A 132 3.60 -3.17 -20.89
N GLY A 133 4.52 -2.85 -19.98
CA GLY A 133 4.99 -1.48 -19.76
C GLY A 133 5.97 -1.34 -18.60
N GLY A 134 6.61 -0.17 -18.50
CA GLY A 134 7.55 0.15 -17.42
C GLY A 134 6.84 0.32 -16.07
N ILE A 135 7.37 -0.36 -15.05
CA ILE A 135 6.99 -0.15 -13.66
C ILE A 135 7.66 1.09 -13.10
N GLU A 136 6.85 1.94 -12.49
CA GLU A 136 7.26 3.11 -11.72
C GLU A 136 6.55 3.06 -10.37
N PRO A 137 7.05 3.77 -9.35
CA PRO A 137 6.36 3.86 -8.05
C PRO A 137 4.88 4.27 -8.18
N GLU A 138 4.58 5.16 -9.12
CA GLU A 138 3.23 5.69 -9.39
C GLU A 138 2.32 4.70 -10.14
N THR A 139 2.89 3.68 -10.79
CA THR A 139 2.14 2.77 -11.67
C THR A 139 2.03 1.35 -11.13
N ILE A 140 2.98 0.90 -10.29
CA ILE A 140 3.02 -0.49 -9.84
C ILE A 140 1.73 -0.93 -9.12
N VAL A 141 1.20 -0.09 -8.23
CA VAL A 141 -0.05 -0.40 -7.53
C VAL A 141 -1.24 -0.37 -8.48
N ARG A 142 -1.23 0.47 -9.52
CA ARG A 142 -2.27 0.46 -10.55
C ARG A 142 -2.31 -0.89 -11.25
N SER A 143 -1.16 -1.43 -11.63
CA SER A 143 -1.07 -2.79 -12.19
C SER A 143 -1.53 -3.87 -11.21
N MET A 144 -1.35 -3.68 -9.89
CA MET A 144 -1.89 -4.60 -8.88
C MET A 144 -3.42 -4.51 -8.73
N LEU A 145 -4.00 -3.35 -9.03
CA LEU A 145 -5.45 -3.10 -8.98
C LEU A 145 -6.16 -3.56 -10.26
N GLU A 146 -5.46 -3.59 -11.39
CA GLU A 146 -5.99 -4.11 -12.65
C GLU A 146 -6.32 -5.60 -12.49
N ARG A 147 -7.53 -5.98 -12.89
CA ARG A 147 -7.87 -7.40 -13.04
C ARG A 147 -7.09 -7.91 -14.24
N ARG A 148 -6.34 -9.00 -14.08
CA ARG A 148 -5.88 -9.74 -15.26
C ARG A 148 -7.12 -10.12 -16.04
N LYS A 149 -7.21 -9.69 -17.30
CA LYS A 149 -8.10 -10.37 -18.25
C LYS A 149 -7.61 -11.82 -18.24
N THR A 150 -8.42 -12.72 -17.69
CA THR A 150 -8.21 -14.16 -17.87
C THR A 150 -8.26 -14.41 -19.37
N GLY A 151 -7.09 -14.41 -20.00
CA GLY A 151 -6.90 -15.09 -21.27
C GLY A 151 -7.02 -16.58 -20.96
N LEU A 152 -8.22 -17.13 -21.16
CA LEU A 152 -8.30 -18.52 -21.58
C LEU A 152 -7.53 -18.60 -22.90
N GLN A 153 -6.38 -19.26 -22.85
CA GLN A 153 -5.83 -20.04 -23.95
C GLN A 153 -5.84 -21.49 -23.50
#